data_AF-A0A9D5UA26-F1
#
_entry.id   AF-A0A9D5UA26-F1
#
_cell.length_a   1.000
_cell.length_b   1.000
_cell.length_c   1.000
_cell.angle_alpha   90.00
_cell.angle_beta   90.00
_cell.angle_gamma   90.00
#
_symmetry.space_group_name_H-M   'P 1'
#
loop_
_entity.id
_entity.type
_entity.pdbx_description
1 polymer ?
#
loop_
_entity_poly.entity_id
_entity_poly.type
_entity_poly.pdbx_seq_one_letter_code
_entity_poly.pdbx_strand_id
1 'polypeptide(L)'
;MEEIEEIHRRMRADIEAAGGRLLDVLFCPHWEHDKCACRKPRPGMFFTAAGRHHIDLAGSIYVGDRLLDLEAARAAGCKFVFVGTESLPAAVTPPEHCAESLLAAVPWILAQLPGPWRTA
;
A
#
# COMPACT_ATOMS: atom_id res chain seq x y z
N MET A 1 -3.83 -4.32 -22.08
CA MET A 1 -4.22 -5.04 -20.84
C MET A 1 -3.30 -6.23 -20.62
N GLU A 2 -3.10 -7.06 -21.65
CA GLU A 2 -2.18 -8.20 -21.65
C GLU A 2 -0.75 -7.89 -21.15
N GLU A 3 -0.16 -6.76 -21.54
CA GLU A 3 1.18 -6.36 -21.04
C GLU A 3 1.24 -6.13 -19.52
N ILE A 4 0.19 -5.54 -18.93
CA ILE A 4 0.11 -5.30 -17.47
C ILE A 4 -0.09 -6.64 -16.75
N GLU A 5 -0.91 -7.51 -17.31
CA GLU A 5 -1.16 -8.85 -16.77
C GLU A 5 0.12 -9.69 -16.77
N GLU A 6 0.94 -9.58 -17.81
CA GLU A 6 2.25 -10.24 -17.89
C GLU A 6 3.19 -9.76 -16.77
N ILE A 7 3.30 -8.44 -16.58
CA ILE A 7 4.11 -7.85 -15.51
C ILE A 7 3.63 -8.33 -14.14
N HIS A 8 2.32 -8.31 -13.90
CA HIS A 8 1.74 -8.79 -12.64
C HIS A 8 1.97 -10.28 -12.41
N ARG A 9 1.89 -11.09 -13.48
CA ARG A 9 2.16 -12.52 -13.42
C ARG A 9 3.61 -12.79 -13.02
N ARG A 10 4.55 -12.07 -13.62
CA ARG A 10 5.97 -12.21 -13.28
C ARG A 10 6.24 -11.77 -11.84
N MET A 11 5.72 -10.61 -11.44
CA MET A 11 5.84 -10.10 -10.06
C MET A 11 5.30 -11.11 -9.04
N ARG A 12 4.13 -11.69 -9.29
CA ARG A 12 3.54 -12.72 -8.44
C ARG A 12 4.45 -13.94 -8.31
N ALA A 13 4.95 -14.45 -9.44
CA ALA A 13 5.82 -15.63 -9.45
C ALA A 13 7.11 -15.39 -8.65
N ASP A 14 7.73 -14.21 -8.80
CA ASP A 14 8.96 -13.87 -8.08
C ASP A 14 8.71 -13.73 -6.56
N ILE A 15 7.57 -13.15 -6.16
CA ILE A 15 7.18 -13.06 -4.73
C ILE A 15 6.94 -14.45 -4.14
N GLU A 16 6.19 -15.30 -4.83
CA GLU A 16 5.85 -16.65 -4.37
C GLU A 16 7.09 -17.55 -4.30
N ALA A 17 8.00 -17.45 -5.28
CA ALA A 17 9.28 -18.18 -5.27
C ALA A 17 10.18 -17.77 -4.09
N ALA A 18 10.09 -16.54 -3.62
CA ALA A 18 10.78 -16.05 -2.44
C ALA A 18 10.07 -16.41 -1.11
N GLY A 19 8.96 -17.17 -1.16
CA GLY A 19 8.17 -17.56 0.02
C GLY A 19 7.16 -16.51 0.48
N GLY A 20 6.99 -15.43 -0.28
CA GLY A 20 5.97 -14.42 -0.03
C GLY A 20 4.57 -14.88 -0.44
N ARG A 21 3.54 -14.18 0.05
CA ARG A 21 2.15 -14.42 -0.34
C ARG A 21 1.53 -13.12 -0.83
N LEU A 22 1.00 -13.14 -2.06
CA LEU A 22 0.30 -12.00 -2.66
C LEU A 22 -1.18 -12.36 -2.82
N LEU A 23 -2.05 -11.72 -2.03
CA LEU A 23 -3.48 -12.02 -2.03
C LEU A 23 -4.18 -11.54 -3.31
N ASP A 24 -3.90 -10.31 -3.75
CA ASP A 24 -4.56 -9.68 -4.90
C ASP A 24 -3.67 -8.59 -5.52
N VAL A 25 -3.94 -8.22 -6.76
CA VAL A 25 -3.33 -7.08 -7.45
C VAL A 25 -4.44 -6.22 -8.04
N LEU A 26 -4.56 -4.99 -7.53
CA LEU A 26 -5.52 -4.01 -8.01
C LEU A 26 -4.78 -2.85 -8.67
N PHE A 27 -5.28 -2.41 -9.82
CA PHE A 27 -4.77 -1.23 -10.50
C PHE A 27 -5.94 -0.43 -11.10
N CYS A 28 -5.71 0.87 -11.32
CA CYS A 28 -6.69 1.75 -11.94
C CYS A 28 -6.19 2.09 -13.36
N PRO A 29 -6.90 1.71 -14.43
CA PRO A 29 -6.49 1.98 -15.81
C PRO A 29 -6.82 3.40 -16.28
N HIS A 30 -7.50 4.18 -15.44
CA HIS A 30 -8.06 5.48 -15.80
C HIS A 30 -7.03 6.62 -15.71
N TRP A 31 -7.26 7.62 -16.54
CA TRP A 31 -6.57 8.90 -16.51
C TRP A 31 -7.14 9.83 -15.43
N GLU A 32 -6.45 10.94 -15.18
CA GLU A 32 -6.83 11.89 -14.14
C GLU A 32 -8.19 12.56 -14.42
N HIS A 33 -8.50 12.83 -15.69
CA HIS A 33 -9.72 13.49 -16.11
C HIS A 33 -10.96 12.58 -16.13
N ASP A 34 -10.78 11.26 -16.03
CA ASP A 34 -11.89 10.29 -16.04
C ASP A 34 -12.74 10.35 -14.77
N LYS A 35 -12.31 11.10 -13.74
CA LYS A 35 -13.00 11.29 -12.45
C LYS A 35 -13.42 9.96 -11.78
N CYS A 36 -12.74 8.86 -12.09
CA CYS A 36 -13.01 7.55 -11.51
C CYS A 36 -12.78 7.53 -9.99
N ALA A 37 -13.45 6.65 -9.25
CA ALA A 37 -13.23 6.51 -7.81
C ALA A 37 -11.94 5.74 -7.44
N CYS A 38 -11.34 5.00 -8.38
CA CYS A 38 -10.19 4.13 -8.09
C CYS A 38 -8.84 4.82 -8.05
N ARG A 39 -8.63 5.88 -8.85
CA ARG A 39 -7.31 6.50 -8.99
C ARG A 39 -6.99 7.30 -7.74
N LYS A 40 -5.85 7.01 -7.12
CA LYS A 40 -5.29 7.80 -6.02
C LYS A 40 -5.21 9.28 -6.43
N PRO A 41 -5.63 10.22 -5.57
CA PRO A 41 -5.75 10.09 -4.12
C PRO A 41 -7.12 9.56 -3.64
N ARG A 42 -8.02 9.16 -4.54
CA ARG A 42 -9.31 8.58 -4.13
C ARG A 42 -9.13 7.16 -3.57
N PRO A 43 -9.84 6.80 -2.49
CA PRO A 43 -9.66 5.53 -1.79
C PRO A 43 -10.38 4.33 -2.44
N GLY A 44 -10.95 4.46 -3.64
CA GLY A 44 -11.84 3.42 -4.19
C GLY A 44 -11.19 2.04 -4.35
N MET A 45 -9.89 1.96 -4.61
CA MET A 45 -9.18 0.66 -4.64
C MET A 45 -9.06 0.02 -3.26
N PHE A 46 -8.92 0.81 -2.19
CA PHE A 46 -8.90 0.30 -0.82
C PHE A 46 -10.24 -0.33 -0.45
N PHE A 47 -11.35 0.36 -0.75
CA PHE A 47 -12.69 -0.17 -0.49
C PHE A 47 -12.99 -1.39 -1.35
N THR A 48 -12.47 -1.44 -2.59
CA THR A 48 -12.54 -2.65 -3.42
C THR A 48 -11.82 -3.82 -2.77
N ALA A 49 -10.58 -3.62 -2.29
CA ALA A 49 -9.81 -4.67 -1.61
C ALA A 49 -10.51 -5.13 -0.33
N ALA A 50 -10.99 -4.19 0.48
CA ALA A 50 -11.69 -4.47 1.72
C ALA A 50 -12.97 -5.27 1.49
N GLY A 51 -13.78 -4.90 0.49
CA GLY A 51 -15.00 -5.63 0.15
C GLY A 51 -14.73 -7.03 -0.40
N ARG A 52 -13.68 -7.20 -1.21
CA ARG A 52 -13.33 -8.53 -1.79
C ARG A 52 -12.78 -9.50 -0.76
N HIS A 53 -11.94 -9.01 0.15
CA HIS A 53 -11.13 -9.85 1.02
C HIS A 53 -11.46 -9.70 2.51
N HIS A 54 -12.52 -8.96 2.85
CA HIS A 54 -12.95 -8.68 4.22
C HIS A 54 -11.81 -8.07 5.07
N ILE A 55 -11.02 -7.16 4.47
CA ILE A 55 -9.89 -6.51 5.12
C ILE A 55 -10.39 -5.41 6.05
N ASP A 56 -9.92 -5.41 7.30
CA ASP A 56 -10.07 -4.27 8.21
C ASP A 56 -9.06 -3.18 7.84
N LEU A 57 -9.54 -2.12 7.19
CA LEU A 57 -8.71 -1.00 6.76
C LEU A 57 -8.10 -0.23 7.96
N ALA A 58 -8.83 -0.11 9.08
CA ALA A 58 -8.35 0.62 10.25
C ALA A 58 -7.17 -0.09 10.94
N GLY A 59 -7.20 -1.43 10.93
CA GLY A 59 -6.09 -2.28 11.37
C GLY A 59 -4.97 -2.46 10.35
N SER A 60 -5.14 -1.98 9.12
CA SER A 60 -4.21 -2.19 8.01
C SER A 60 -3.13 -1.11 7.92
N ILE A 61 -1.99 -1.49 7.34
CA ILE A 61 -0.87 -0.60 7.01
C ILE A 61 -0.74 -0.53 5.49
N TYR A 62 -0.76 0.68 4.94
CA TYR A 62 -0.46 0.94 3.54
C TYR A 62 0.95 1.52 3.42
N VAL A 63 1.75 0.97 2.52
CA VAL A 63 3.13 1.43 2.25
C VAL A 63 3.16 2.06 0.86
N GLY A 64 3.69 3.27 0.73
CA GLY A 64 3.77 3.99 -0.54
C GLY A 64 4.86 5.06 -0.55
N ASP A 65 5.18 5.54 -1.73
CA ASP A 65 6.30 6.46 -2.00
C ASP A 65 5.84 7.86 -2.43
N ARG A 66 4.52 8.09 -2.55
CA ARG A 66 3.98 9.36 -3.05
C ARG A 66 3.03 10.02 -2.07
N LEU A 67 2.89 11.34 -2.19
CA LEU A 67 1.88 12.10 -1.45
C LEU A 67 0.45 11.60 -1.72
N LEU A 68 0.16 11.23 -2.97
CA LEU A 68 -1.15 10.68 -3.36
C LEU A 68 -1.49 9.35 -2.65
N ASP A 69 -0.46 8.60 -2.22
CA ASP A 69 -0.61 7.36 -1.47
C ASP A 69 -1.05 7.65 -0.04
N LEU A 70 -0.40 8.62 0.58
CA LEU A 70 -0.75 9.10 1.92
C LEU A 70 -2.17 9.64 1.96
N GLU A 71 -2.55 10.47 0.99
CA GLU A 71 -3.91 11.01 0.90
C GLU A 71 -4.96 9.90 0.74
N ALA A 72 -4.70 8.92 -0.11
CA ALA A 72 -5.60 7.79 -0.32
C ALA A 72 -5.72 6.89 0.91
N ALA A 73 -4.60 6.60 1.59
CA ALA A 73 -4.61 5.81 2.82
C ALA A 73 -5.41 6.50 3.93
N ARG A 74 -5.23 7.81 4.10
CA ARG A 74 -6.01 8.60 5.07
C ARG A 74 -7.49 8.62 4.75
N ALA A 75 -7.85 8.83 3.48
CA ALA A 75 -9.23 8.79 3.05
C ALA A 75 -9.87 7.40 3.23
N ALA A 76 -9.07 6.33 3.19
CA ALA A 76 -9.51 4.97 3.48
C ALA A 76 -9.51 4.60 4.97
N GLY A 77 -8.90 5.43 5.83
CA GLY A 77 -8.75 5.16 7.26
C GLY A 77 -7.60 4.21 7.63
N CYS A 78 -6.65 3.96 6.71
CA CYS A 78 -5.49 3.12 6.96
C CYS A 78 -4.34 3.90 7.60
N LYS A 79 -3.49 3.20 8.37
CA LYS A 79 -2.15 3.71 8.69
C LYS A 79 -1.31 3.77 7.42
N PHE A 80 -0.43 4.75 7.32
CA PHE A 80 0.47 4.94 6.19
C PHE A 80 1.94 4.94 6.62
N VAL A 81 2.75 4.22 5.85
CA VAL A 81 4.21 4.26 5.92
C VAL A 81 4.72 4.85 4.61
N PHE A 82 5.42 5.96 4.72
CA PHE A 82 6.12 6.57 3.59
C PHE A 82 7.46 5.87 3.40
N VAL A 83 7.76 5.43 2.18
CA VAL A 83 9.07 4.90 1.82
C VAL A 83 9.72 5.75 0.73
N GLY A 84 10.96 6.17 0.96
CA GLY A 84 11.71 6.99 0.03
C GLY A 84 12.69 7.91 0.75
N THR A 85 13.56 8.53 -0.04
CA THR A 85 14.54 9.50 0.45
C THR A 85 14.03 10.94 0.36
N GLU A 86 12.93 11.15 -0.36
CA GLU A 86 12.32 12.46 -0.51
C GLU A 86 11.63 12.90 0.79
N SER A 87 11.69 14.20 1.07
CA SER A 87 10.98 14.76 2.21
C SER A 87 9.54 15.11 1.82
N LEU A 88 8.58 14.69 2.64
CA LEU A 88 7.21 15.16 2.49
C LEU A 88 7.13 16.67 2.77
N PRO A 89 6.22 17.40 2.09
CA PRO A 89 6.02 18.82 2.36
C PRO A 89 5.65 19.07 3.82
N ALA A 90 6.21 20.11 4.44
CA ALA A 90 6.00 20.41 5.87
C ALA A 90 4.53 20.66 6.26
N ALA A 91 3.68 21.07 5.30
CA ALA A 91 2.25 21.29 5.52
C ALA A 91 1.44 20.00 5.63
N VAL A 92 2.02 18.86 5.26
CA VAL A 92 1.35 17.56 5.28
C VAL A 92 1.48 16.99 6.68
N THR A 93 0.37 16.56 7.27
CA THR A 93 0.42 15.80 8.53
C THR A 93 1.36 14.60 8.33
N PRO A 94 2.28 14.32 9.24
CA PRO A 94 3.26 13.25 9.06
C PRO A 94 2.58 11.87 8.98
N PRO A 95 3.15 10.92 8.24
CA PRO A 95 2.70 9.52 8.24
C PRO A 95 3.05 8.86 9.57
N GLU A 96 2.50 7.67 9.83
CA GLU A 96 2.81 6.90 11.05
C GLU A 96 4.29 6.49 11.11
N HIS A 97 4.93 6.34 9.94
CA HIS A 97 6.36 6.07 9.84
C HIS A 97 6.94 6.53 8.49
N CYS A 98 8.22 6.89 8.48
CA CYS A 98 9.01 7.12 7.29
C CYS A 98 10.23 6.19 7.30
N ALA A 99 10.53 5.57 6.17
CA ALA A 99 11.72 4.73 6.00
C ALA A 99 12.35 4.95 4.62
N GLU A 100 13.63 4.65 4.45
CA GLU A 100 14.32 4.86 3.16
C GLU A 100 13.94 3.81 2.09
N SER A 101 13.37 2.68 2.50
CA SER A 101 12.96 1.60 1.62
C SER A 101 11.88 0.72 2.27
N LEU A 102 11.24 -0.13 1.46
CA LEU A 102 10.31 -1.15 1.97
C LEU A 102 10.98 -2.08 3.00
N LEU A 103 12.25 -2.45 2.78
CA LEU A 103 13.00 -3.28 3.71
C LEU A 103 13.24 -2.56 5.05
N ALA A 104 13.62 -1.28 5.00
CA ALA A 104 13.83 -0.46 6.20
C ALA A 104 12.54 -0.24 7.01
N ALA A 105 11.36 -0.33 6.38
CA ALA A 105 10.07 -0.23 7.06
C ALA A 105 9.67 -1.52 7.82
N VAL A 106 10.25 -2.67 7.49
CA VAL A 106 9.84 -3.98 8.03
C VAL A 106 9.87 -4.03 9.57
N PRO A 107 10.94 -3.58 10.27
CA PRO A 107 10.98 -3.65 11.74
C PRO A 107 9.83 -2.89 12.39
N TRP A 108 9.49 -1.71 11.85
CA TRP A 108 8.36 -0.93 12.34
C TRP A 108 7.02 -1.64 12.09
N ILE A 109 6.81 -2.17 10.88
CA ILE A 109 5.58 -2.89 10.52
C ILE A 109 5.36 -4.09 11.45
N LEU A 110 6.39 -4.91 11.68
CA LEU A 110 6.32 -6.06 12.58
C LEU A 110 6.01 -5.63 14.02
N ALA A 111 6.54 -4.49 14.47
CA ALA A 111 6.24 -3.92 15.78
C ALA A 111 4.82 -3.37 15.93
N GLN A 112 4.01 -3.29 14.87
CA GLN A 112 2.60 -2.89 14.92
C GLN A 112 1.63 -4.08 14.93
N LEU A 113 2.03 -5.23 14.40
CA LEU A 113 1.12 -6.35 14.19
C LEU A 113 0.96 -7.22 15.46
N PRO A 114 -0.25 -7.75 15.73
CA PRO A 114 -0.46 -8.76 16.75
C PRO A 114 -0.02 -10.13 16.18
N GLY A 115 1.09 -10.69 16.66
CA GLY A 115 1.56 -12.00 16.20
C GLY A 115 2.83 -12.51 16.89
N PRO A 116 3.18 -13.80 16.71
CA PRO A 116 4.33 -14.47 17.35
C PRO A 116 5.70 -13.95 16.89
N TRP A 117 5.73 -13.01 15.95
CA TRP A 117 6.92 -12.30 15.47
C TRP A 117 7.56 -11.37 16.51
N ARG A 118 6.91 -11.18 17.67
CA ARG A 118 7.34 -10.28 18.77
C ARG A 118 8.36 -10.89 19.74
N THR A 119 8.96 -12.04 19.43
CA THR A 119 9.99 -12.64 20.30
C THR A 119 11.18 -13.15 19.50
N ALA A 120 12.27 -12.38 19.57
CA ALA A 120 13.58 -12.84 20.00
C ALA A 120 14.25 -11.71 20.77
#